data_AF-A0AA38LDV0-F1
#
_entry.id   AF-A0AA38LDV0-F1
#
_cell.length_a   1.000
_cell.length_b   1.000
_cell.length_c   1.000
_cell.angle_alpha   90.00
_cell.angle_beta   90.00
_cell.angle_gamma   90.00
#
_symmetry.space_group_name_H-M   'P 1'
#
loop_
_entity.id
_entity.type
_entity.pdbx_description
1 polymer ?
#
loop_
_entity_poly.entity_id
_entity_poly.type
_entity_poly.pdbx_seq_one_letter_code
_entity_poly.pdbx_strand_id
1 'polypeptide(L)'
;AMHCQYYGDSMKALEHLLKSLQWQRAHSLFMTSVAPTLFCSAQHSEIWKIANSMEDNKSEIADWDLGVGIYMDFYTLRHAFQDNQLIDELDSLEKKNVSCRNFYIRLKESLCLWKSKFPLNA
;
A
#
# COMPACT_ATOMS: atom_id res chain seq x y z
N ALA A 1 4.80 -6.35 23.03
CA ALA A 1 3.41 -6.57 23.50
C ALA A 1 2.51 -5.33 23.34
N MET A 2 3.00 -4.09 23.53
CA MET A 2 2.16 -2.87 23.39
C MET A 2 1.67 -2.59 21.95
N HIS A 3 2.38 -3.03 20.91
CA HIS A 3 2.00 -2.73 19.51
C HIS A 3 0.74 -3.49 19.04
N CYS A 4 0.43 -4.65 19.64
CA CYS A 4 -0.69 -5.49 19.21
C CYS A 4 -2.06 -5.00 19.73
N GLN A 5 -2.09 -4.31 20.89
CA GLN A 5 -3.34 -3.72 21.39
C GLN A 5 -3.79 -2.54 20.52
N TYR A 6 -2.85 -1.70 20.07
CA TYR A 6 -3.14 -0.56 19.17
C TYR A 6 -3.67 -1.02 17.79
N TYR A 7 -3.22 -2.18 17.31
CA TYR A 7 -3.66 -2.77 16.04
C TYR A 7 -5.16 -3.08 16.02
N GLY A 8 -5.69 -3.63 17.11
CA GLY A 8 -7.11 -3.97 17.22
C GLY A 8 -8.01 -2.75 17.07
N ASP A 9 -7.61 -1.62 17.66
CA ASP A 9 -8.36 -0.37 17.58
C ASP A 9 -8.22 0.30 16.21
N SER A 10 -7.01 0.29 15.64
CA SER A 10 -6.75 0.87 14.31
C SER A 10 -7.47 0.13 13.19
N MET A 11 -7.50 -1.20 13.23
CA MET A 11 -8.20 -2.01 12.22
C MET A 11 -9.73 -1.83 12.32
N LYS A 12 -10.30 -1.85 13.53
CA LYS A 12 -11.74 -1.57 13.72
C LYS A 12 -12.13 -0.16 13.29
N ALA A 13 -11.30 0.83 13.61
CA ALA A 13 -11.51 2.20 13.16
C ALA A 13 -11.47 2.29 11.62
N LEU A 14 -10.52 1.60 10.98
CA LEU A 14 -10.44 1.54 9.53
C LEU A 14 -11.70 0.91 8.91
N GLU A 15 -12.17 -0.22 9.44
CA GLU A 15 -13.40 -0.86 8.98
C GLU A 15 -14.62 0.06 9.07
N HIS A 16 -14.72 0.82 10.17
CA HIS A 16 -15.79 1.82 10.32
C HIS A 16 -15.68 2.91 9.25
N LEU A 17 -14.48 3.47 9.02
CA LEU A 17 -14.26 4.50 8.01
C LEU A 17 -14.61 4.02 6.61
N LEU A 18 -14.24 2.77 6.27
CA LEU A 18 -14.60 2.13 5.00
C LEU A 18 -16.12 1.98 4.85
N LYS A 19 -16.81 1.46 5.88
CA LYS A 19 -18.28 1.31 5.87
C LYS A 19 -19.02 2.66 5.78
N SER A 20 -18.44 3.71 6.35
CA SER A 20 -18.98 5.07 6.29
C SER A 20 -18.53 5.85 5.05
N LEU A 21 -17.87 5.21 4.07
CA LEU A 21 -17.39 5.84 2.83
C LEU A 21 -16.45 7.04 3.06
N GLN A 22 -15.75 7.07 4.21
CA GLN A 22 -14.79 8.12 4.54
C GLN A 22 -13.42 7.82 3.92
N TRP A 23 -13.36 7.74 2.59
CA TRP A 23 -12.23 7.20 1.83
C TRP A 23 -10.89 7.85 2.15
N GLN A 24 -10.81 9.18 2.16
CA GLN A 24 -9.58 9.89 2.47
C GLN A 24 -9.05 9.60 3.89
N ARG A 25 -9.96 9.49 4.86
CA ARG A 25 -9.60 9.18 6.25
C ARG A 25 -9.17 7.73 6.39
N ALA A 26 -9.88 6.81 5.72
CA ALA A 26 -9.54 5.40 5.66
C ALA A 26 -8.14 5.19 5.06
N HIS A 27 -7.85 5.85 3.93
CA HIS A 27 -6.53 5.87 3.28
C HIS A 27 -5.43 6.38 4.23
N SER A 28 -5.66 7.50 4.90
CA SER A 28 -4.67 8.08 5.83
C SER A 28 -4.38 7.15 7.01
N LEU A 29 -5.41 6.55 7.62
CA LEU A 29 -5.24 5.59 8.72
C LEU A 29 -4.56 4.30 8.27
N PHE A 30 -4.93 3.82 7.07
CA PHE A 30 -4.31 2.66 6.47
C PHE A 30 -2.82 2.86 6.25
N MET A 31 -2.42 3.97 5.62
CA MET A 31 -1.02 4.25 5.29
C MET A 31 -0.12 4.41 6.51
N THR A 32 -0.66 4.93 7.61
CA THR A 32 0.13 5.35 8.77
C THR A 32 0.19 4.30 9.87
N SER A 33 -0.88 3.51 10.03
CA SER A 33 -1.02 2.62 11.19
C SER A 33 -1.26 1.17 10.77
N VAL A 34 -2.21 0.92 9.88
CA VAL A 34 -2.66 -0.46 9.59
C VAL A 34 -1.70 -1.17 8.65
N ALA A 35 -1.39 -0.58 7.48
CA ALA A 35 -0.57 -1.23 6.46
C ALA A 35 0.86 -1.54 6.94
N PRO A 36 1.60 -0.64 7.63
CA PRO A 36 2.92 -0.98 8.17
C PRO A 36 2.85 -2.14 9.18
N THR A 37 1.84 -2.16 10.04
CA THR A 37 1.67 -3.21 11.05
C THR A 37 1.37 -4.56 10.41
N LEU A 38 0.45 -4.60 9.44
CA LEU A 38 0.15 -5.79 8.65
C LEU A 38 1.38 -6.27 7.88
N PHE A 39 2.17 -5.35 7.32
CA PHE A 39 3.32 -5.68 6.49
C PHE A 39 4.42 -6.33 7.33
N CYS A 40 4.73 -5.76 8.50
CA CYS A 40 5.65 -6.36 9.47
C CYS A 40 5.15 -7.72 10.00
N SER A 41 3.84 -7.94 10.01
CA SER A 41 3.22 -9.21 10.41
C SER A 41 3.06 -10.19 9.25
N ALA A 42 3.61 -9.89 8.07
CA ALA A 42 3.48 -10.68 6.83
C ALA A 42 2.03 -10.97 6.39
N GLN A 43 1.06 -10.15 6.82
CA GLN A 43 -0.36 -10.28 6.47
C GLN A 43 -0.67 -9.61 5.12
N HIS A 44 0.04 -10.04 4.07
CA HIS A 44 0.00 -9.42 2.75
C HIS A 44 -1.37 -9.50 2.07
N SER A 45 -2.09 -10.61 2.26
CA SER A 45 -3.45 -10.79 1.71
C SER A 45 -4.44 -9.78 2.26
N GLU A 46 -4.32 -9.41 3.54
CA GLU A 46 -5.21 -8.44 4.18
C GLU A 46 -4.91 -7.02 3.67
N ILE A 47 -3.63 -6.68 3.49
CA ILE A 47 -3.22 -5.40 2.87
C ILE A 47 -3.81 -5.29 1.47
N TRP A 48 -3.67 -6.34 0.65
CA TRP A 48 -4.20 -6.37 -0.72
C TRP A 48 -5.72 -6.21 -0.74
N LYS A 49 -6.43 -6.95 0.11
CA LYS A 49 -7.89 -6.88 0.23
C LYS A 49 -8.37 -5.47 0.60
N ILE A 50 -7.74 -4.83 1.59
CA ILE A 50 -8.08 -3.47 2.00
C ILE A 50 -7.77 -2.48 0.89
N ALA A 51 -6.59 -2.57 0.26
CA ALA A 51 -6.18 -1.69 -0.82
C ALA A 51 -7.17 -1.74 -1.99
N ASN A 52 -7.54 -2.95 -2.44
CA ASN A 52 -8.54 -3.15 -3.50
C ASN A 52 -9.91 -2.60 -3.11
N SER A 53 -10.33 -2.70 -1.85
CA SER A 53 -11.62 -2.15 -1.40
C SER A 53 -11.75 -0.63 -1.56
N MET A 54 -10.62 0.08 -1.67
CA MET A 54 -10.59 1.52 -1.89
C MET A 54 -10.40 1.89 -3.38
N GLU A 55 -10.04 0.95 -4.25
CA GLU A 55 -9.62 1.23 -5.65
C GLU A 55 -10.74 1.86 -6.48
N ASP A 56 -11.97 1.36 -6.35
CA ASP A 56 -13.13 1.88 -7.06
C ASP A 56 -13.43 3.36 -6.74
N ASN A 57 -12.90 3.86 -5.62
CA ASN A 57 -13.12 5.22 -5.12
C ASN A 57 -11.83 6.06 -5.16
N LYS A 58 -10.81 5.64 -5.94
CA LYS A 58 -9.50 6.31 -5.99
C LYS A 58 -9.55 7.78 -6.39
N SER A 59 -10.55 8.21 -7.16
CA SER A 59 -10.76 9.62 -7.52
C SER A 59 -11.11 10.51 -6.33
N GLU A 60 -11.63 9.94 -5.25
CA GLU A 60 -11.98 10.64 -4.00
C GLU A 60 -10.82 10.67 -3.00
N ILE A 61 -9.69 10.05 -3.35
CA ILE A 61 -8.55 9.87 -2.46
C ILE A 61 -7.38 10.70 -2.97
N ALA A 62 -7.02 11.73 -2.21
CA ALA A 62 -5.84 12.54 -2.46
C ALA A 62 -4.57 11.69 -2.33
N ASP A 63 -3.63 11.94 -3.23
CA ASP A 63 -2.36 11.21 -3.31
C ASP A 63 -2.54 9.68 -3.37
N TRP A 64 -3.63 9.21 -3.99
CA TRP A 64 -3.90 7.77 -4.18
C TRP A 64 -2.65 7.03 -4.64
N ASP A 65 -2.01 7.60 -5.67
CA ASP A 65 -0.86 6.98 -6.29
C ASP A 65 0.36 6.87 -5.37
N LEU A 66 0.56 7.85 -4.49
CA LEU A 66 1.66 7.87 -3.53
C LEU A 66 1.27 7.29 -2.16
N GLY A 67 0.03 6.82 -2.01
CA GLY A 67 -0.48 6.18 -0.80
C GLY A 67 -0.76 4.70 -1.04
N VAL A 68 -2.03 4.29 -0.93
CA VAL A 68 -2.47 2.90 -1.09
C VAL A 68 -1.97 2.27 -2.39
N GLY A 69 -1.88 3.05 -3.48
CA GLY A 69 -1.37 2.59 -4.77
C GLY A 69 0.04 1.99 -4.71
N ILE A 70 0.90 2.41 -3.78
CA ILE A 70 2.23 1.81 -3.57
C ILE A 70 2.14 0.34 -3.19
N TYR A 71 1.19 -0.04 -2.33
CA TYR A 71 1.00 -1.44 -1.96
C TYR A 71 0.46 -2.25 -3.13
N MET A 72 -0.45 -1.68 -3.93
CA MET A 72 -0.98 -2.35 -5.12
C MET A 72 0.11 -2.61 -6.16
N ASP A 73 0.95 -1.60 -6.44
CA ASP A 73 2.11 -1.73 -7.31
C ASP A 73 3.09 -2.79 -6.80
N PHE A 74 3.39 -2.78 -5.49
CA PHE A 74 4.29 -3.75 -4.87
C PHE A 74 3.80 -5.20 -5.08
N TYR A 75 2.52 -5.47 -4.82
CA TYR A 75 1.96 -6.82 -4.98
C TYR A 75 1.84 -7.23 -6.44
N THR A 76 1.50 -6.30 -7.33
CA THR A 76 1.51 -6.54 -8.78
C THR A 76 2.91 -6.92 -9.25
N LEU A 77 3.92 -6.15 -8.84
CA LEU A 77 5.33 -6.41 -9.16
C LEU A 77 5.76 -7.76 -8.60
N ARG A 78 5.49 -8.02 -7.31
CA ARG A 78 5.79 -9.31 -6.66
C ARG A 78 5.19 -10.48 -7.42
N HIS A 79 3.92 -10.39 -7.81
CA HIS A 79 3.23 -11.42 -8.58
C HIS A 79 3.91 -11.65 -9.94
N ALA A 80 4.27 -10.58 -10.65
CA ALA A 80 4.98 -10.68 -11.93
C ALA A 80 6.35 -11.38 -11.82
N PHE A 81 7.01 -11.32 -10.66
CA PHE A 81 8.24 -12.09 -10.39
C PHE A 81 7.99 -13.53 -9.95
N GLN A 82 6.81 -13.84 -9.41
CA GLN A 82 6.43 -15.20 -9.02
C GLN A 82 5.89 -16.00 -10.22
N ASP A 83 5.24 -15.34 -11.16
CA ASP A 83 4.79 -15.92 -12.43
C ASP A 83 5.98 -16.12 -13.39
N ASN A 84 6.64 -17.27 -13.27
CA ASN A 84 7.70 -17.72 -14.18
C ASN A 84 7.11 -18.28 -15.50
N GLN A 85 6.40 -17.45 -16.27
CA GLN A 85 6.04 -17.84 -17.64
C GLN A 85 7.27 -17.65 -18.56
N LEU A 86 7.76 -18.77 -19.09
CA LEU A 86 8.98 -18.91 -19.91
C LEU A 86 8.92 -18.26 -21.31
N ILE A 87 7.88 -17.49 -21.63
CA ILE A 87 7.68 -16.95 -22.98
C ILE A 87 8.35 -15.58 -23.04
N ASP A 88 9.56 -15.59 -23.59
CA ASP A 88 10.46 -14.46 -23.85
C ASP A 88 11.06 -13.79 -22.60
N GLU A 89 11.97 -14.52 -21.94
CA GLU A 89 12.58 -14.13 -20.67
C GLU A 89 13.32 -12.78 -20.72
N LEU A 90 13.90 -12.38 -21.86
CA LEU A 90 14.69 -11.16 -21.96
C LEU A 90 13.82 -9.90 -22.01
N ASP A 91 12.80 -9.87 -22.89
CA ASP A 91 11.83 -8.78 -22.97
C ASP A 91 10.97 -8.70 -21.69
N SER A 92 10.65 -9.86 -21.09
CA SER A 92 10.02 -9.94 -19.77
C SER A 92 10.90 -9.34 -18.66
N LEU A 93 12.21 -9.62 -18.67
CA LEU A 93 13.15 -9.10 -17.67
C LEU A 93 13.37 -7.59 -17.80
N GLU A 94 13.50 -7.07 -19.03
CA GLU A 94 13.63 -5.63 -19.26
C GLU A 94 12.39 -4.88 -18.75
N LYS A 95 11.19 -5.37 -19.08
CA LYS A 95 9.92 -4.83 -18.58
C LYS A 95 9.86 -4.85 -17.05
N LYS A 96 10.21 -5.98 -16.42
CA LYS A 96 10.28 -6.10 -14.95
C LYS A 96 11.25 -5.09 -14.34
N ASN A 97 12.41 -4.87 -14.95
CA ASN A 97 13.40 -3.91 -14.48
C ASN A 97 12.89 -2.46 -14.58
N VAL A 98 12.23 -2.10 -15.68
CA VAL A 98 11.56 -0.79 -15.85
C VAL A 98 10.48 -0.61 -14.78
N SER A 99 9.64 -1.62 -14.54
CA SER A 99 8.63 -1.58 -13.48
C SER A 99 9.25 -1.42 -12.09
N CYS A 100 10.34 -2.13 -11.78
CA CYS A 100 11.09 -1.96 -10.53
C CYS A 100 11.62 -0.53 -10.37
N ARG A 101 12.21 0.03 -11.42
CA ARG A 101 12.75 1.41 -11.40
C ARG A 101 11.64 2.42 -11.15
N ASN A 102 10.53 2.30 -11.87
CA ASN A 102 9.38 3.19 -11.72
C ASN A 102 8.77 3.08 -10.32
N PHE A 103 8.59 1.84 -9.82
CA PHE A 103 8.14 1.58 -8.46
C PHE A 103 9.07 2.22 -7.42
N TYR A 104 10.38 2.09 -7.56
CA TYR A 104 11.35 2.66 -6.63
C TYR A 104 11.32 4.19 -6.60
N ILE A 105 11.15 4.84 -7.76
CA ILE A 105 10.98 6.30 -7.86
C ILE A 105 9.72 6.71 -7.12
N ARG A 106 8.59 6.07 -7.42
CA ARG A 106 7.29 6.35 -6.79
C ARG A 106 7.30 6.09 -5.28
N LEU A 107 8.00 5.05 -4.83
CA LEU A 107 8.20 4.75 -3.41
C LEU A 107 8.99 5.85 -2.69
N LYS A 108 10.02 6.43 -3.33
CA LYS A 108 10.76 7.58 -2.79
C LYS A 108 9.87 8.82 -2.66
N GLU A 109 9.05 9.10 -3.66
CA GLU A 109 8.10 10.20 -3.64
C GLU A 109 7.06 10.02 -2.52
N SER A 110 6.50 8.81 -2.40
CA SER A 110 5.62 8.41 -1.31
C SER A 110 6.29 8.65 0.05
N LEU A 111 7.53 8.19 0.24
CA LEU A 111 8.27 8.41 1.48
C LEU A 111 8.42 9.90 1.81
N CYS A 112 8.68 10.75 0.82
CA CYS A 112 8.79 12.20 1.00
C CYS A 112 7.45 12.81 1.45
N LEU A 113 6.36 12.45 0.78
CA LEU A 113 4.99 12.89 1.10
C LEU A 113 4.59 12.50 2.52
N TRP A 114 4.80 11.24 2.91
CA TRP A 114 4.38 10.77 4.23
C TRP A 114 5.28 11.28 5.36
N LYS A 115 6.57 11.54 5.08
CA LYS A 115 7.45 12.24 6.05
C LYS A 115 7.03 13.70 6.28
N SER A 116 6.55 14.40 5.25
CA SER A 116 6.11 15.79 5.41
C SER A 116 4.77 15.90 6.14
N LYS A 117 3.86 14.93 5.92
CA LYS A 117 2.57 14.83 6.63
C LYS A 117 2.71 14.43 8.10
N PHE A 118 3.79 13.73 8.44
CA PHE A 118 4.09 13.26 9.79
C PHE A 118 5.51 13.69 10.17
N PRO A 119 5.72 14.97 10.58
CA PRO A 119 7.01 15.37 11.11
C PRO A 119 7.37 14.44 12.26
N LEU A 120 8.56 13.85 12.19
CA LEU A 120 9.14 12.91 13.16
C LEU A 120 9.37 13.61 14.52
N ASN A 121 8.29 13.97 15.21
CA ASN A 121 8.27 14.35 16.61
C ASN A 121 7.13 13.56 17.26
N ALA A 122 7.43 12.29 17.58
CA ALA A 122 6.74 11.50 18.57
C ALA A 122 7.49 11.67 19.91
#